data_AF-A0A3N0DU05-F1
#
_entry.id   AF-A0A3N0DU05-F1
#
_cell.length_a   1.000
_cell.length_b   1.000
_cell.length_c   1.000
_cell.angle_alpha   90.00
_cell.angle_beta   90.00
_cell.angle_gamma   90.00
#
_symmetry.space_group_name_H-M   'P 1'
#
loop_
_entity.id
_entity.type
_entity.pdbx_description
1 polymer ?
#
loop_
_entity_poly.entity_id
_entity_poly.type
_entity_poly.pdbx_seq_one_letter_code
_entity_poly.pdbx_strand_id
1 'polypeptide(L)'
;MSDDDLGTGPRGPLPPNEGPHGEPIGSVGEEAAKLFTALSGWAKDQGAQGADSAAGAAFAFGDLLKDVNDHIATGGQDCKYCPVCQLISAVRATSPEVKAHLTVAASSLMHAAAGVLATQVPDDKKAGPVEKINLDDDEGWDES
;
A
#
# COMPACT_ATOMS: atom_id res chain seq x y z
N MET A 1 -49.82 -43.56 -19.66
CA MET A 1 -49.28 -42.27 -20.13
C MET A 1 -50.08 -41.17 -19.46
N SER A 2 -49.46 -40.48 -18.51
CA SER A 2 -49.86 -39.14 -18.08
C SER A 2 -48.57 -38.36 -17.96
N ASP A 3 -48.46 -37.37 -18.84
CA ASP A 3 -47.35 -36.44 -18.99
C ASP A 3 -47.45 -35.36 -17.90
N ASP A 4 -46.46 -35.28 -17.01
CA ASP A 4 -46.30 -34.17 -16.07
C ASP A 4 -45.42 -33.09 -16.72
N ASP A 5 -46.10 -32.09 -17.28
CA ASP A 5 -45.53 -30.84 -17.81
C ASP A 5 -45.12 -29.92 -16.65
N LEU A 6 -43.83 -29.94 -16.29
CA LEU A 6 -43.24 -28.96 -15.38
C LEU A 6 -42.75 -27.74 -16.17
N GLY A 7 -43.66 -26.77 -16.29
CA GLY A 7 -43.43 -25.46 -16.88
C GLY A 7 -42.22 -24.74 -16.27
N THR A 8 -41.23 -24.47 -17.12
CA THR A 8 -40.12 -23.56 -16.83
C THR A 8 -40.56 -22.13 -17.12
N GLY A 9 -40.91 -21.37 -16.08
CA GLY A 9 -41.15 -19.93 -16.21
C GLY A 9 -39.86 -19.15 -16.53
N PRO A 10 -39.92 -17.99 -17.21
CA PRO A 10 -38.76 -17.19 -17.51
C PRO A 10 -38.19 -16.55 -16.24
N ARG A 11 -36.88 -16.75 -16.00
CA ARG A 11 -36.15 -16.09 -14.89
C ARG A 11 -36.10 -14.58 -15.17
N GLY A 12 -36.65 -13.78 -14.26
CA GLY A 12 -36.51 -12.32 -14.30
C GLY A 12 -35.04 -11.89 -14.15
N PRO A 13 -34.69 -10.64 -14.54
CA PRO A 13 -33.35 -10.09 -14.31
C PRO A 13 -33.00 -10.12 -12.82
N LEU A 14 -31.82 -10.66 -12.50
CA LEU A 14 -31.28 -10.65 -11.13
C LEU A 14 -31.00 -9.19 -10.71
N PRO A 15 -31.28 -8.81 -9.45
CA PRO A 15 -30.88 -7.50 -8.93
C PRO A 15 -29.35 -7.35 -8.96
N PRO A 16 -28.82 -6.12 -9.04
CA PRO A 16 -27.39 -5.87 -8.91
C PRO A 16 -26.88 -6.46 -7.59
N ASN A 17 -25.71 -7.09 -7.68
CA ASN A 17 -25.09 -7.87 -6.63
C ASN A 17 -24.55 -6.94 -5.52
N GLU A 18 -25.41 -6.53 -4.60
CA GLU A 18 -25.03 -5.89 -3.33
C GLU A 18 -24.63 -6.99 -2.33
N GLY A 19 -23.40 -7.48 -2.47
CA GLY A 19 -22.81 -8.35 -1.45
C GLY A 19 -22.53 -7.57 -0.15
N PRO A 20 -22.48 -8.21 1.04
CA PRO A 20 -22.34 -7.54 2.34
C PRO A 20 -20.95 -6.95 2.64
N HIS A 21 -20.05 -6.89 1.66
CA HIS A 21 -18.65 -6.49 1.85
C HIS A 21 -18.20 -5.58 0.70
N GLY A 22 -18.78 -4.39 0.66
CA GLY A 22 -18.38 -3.34 -0.27
C GLY A 22 -18.52 -2.00 0.42
N GLU A 23 -17.76 -1.79 1.49
CA GLU A 23 -17.65 -0.45 2.04
C GLU A 23 -17.19 0.47 0.89
N PRO A 24 -17.94 1.53 0.56
CA PRO A 24 -17.60 2.38 -0.56
C PRO A 24 -16.19 2.95 -0.34
N ILE A 25 -15.26 2.58 -1.22
CA ILE A 25 -13.94 3.21 -1.24
C ILE A 25 -14.15 4.72 -1.41
N GLY A 26 -13.62 5.50 -0.44
CA GLY A 26 -13.73 6.95 -0.43
C GLY A 26 -13.09 7.59 -1.66
N SER A 27 -13.16 8.92 -1.76
CA SER A 27 -12.47 9.61 -2.86
C SER A 27 -10.96 9.36 -2.80
N VAL A 28 -10.29 9.30 -3.95
CA VAL A 28 -8.82 9.15 -4.03
C VAL A 28 -8.10 10.21 -3.20
N GLY A 29 -8.64 11.44 -3.16
CA GLY A 29 -8.08 12.52 -2.35
C GLY A 29 -8.15 12.25 -0.85
N GLU A 30 -9.25 11.69 -0.38
CA GLU A 30 -9.43 11.34 1.04
C GLU A 30 -8.55 10.16 1.46
N GLU A 31 -8.46 9.12 0.63
CA GLU A 31 -7.55 8.00 0.90
C GLU A 31 -6.08 8.40 0.80
N ALA A 32 -5.73 9.29 -0.13
CA ALA A 32 -4.39 9.87 -0.19
C ALA A 32 -4.09 10.68 1.08
N ALA A 33 -5.03 11.48 1.58
CA ALA A 33 -4.86 12.22 2.82
C ALA A 33 -4.59 11.26 4.01
N LYS A 34 -5.34 10.17 4.12
CA LYS A 34 -5.11 9.12 5.14
C LYS A 34 -3.71 8.50 5.02
N LEU A 35 -3.26 8.19 3.80
CA LEU A 35 -1.90 7.69 3.55
C LEU A 35 -0.84 8.70 3.98
N PHE A 36 -1.00 9.98 3.63
CA PHE A 36 -0.06 11.04 4.03
C PHE A 36 -0.03 11.23 5.55
N THR A 37 -1.18 11.15 6.22
CA THR A 37 -1.24 11.21 7.68
C THR A 37 -0.46 10.05 8.31
N ALA A 38 -0.70 8.81 7.86
CA ALA A 38 0.03 7.63 8.35
C ALA A 38 1.55 7.76 8.12
N LEU A 39 1.96 8.18 6.92
CA LEU A 39 3.36 8.39 6.57
C LEU A 39 4.01 9.50 7.42
N SER A 40 3.30 10.60 7.69
CA SER A 40 3.81 11.71 8.51
C SER A 40 4.00 11.32 9.98
N GLY A 41 3.18 10.39 10.49
CA GLY A 41 3.32 9.82 11.84
C GLY A 41 4.59 8.98 11.94
N TRP A 42 4.79 8.06 11.00
CA TRP A 42 6.01 7.25 10.93
C TRP A 42 7.29 8.11 10.78
N ALA A 43 7.24 9.16 9.95
CA ALA A 43 8.38 10.05 9.74
C ALA A 43 8.78 10.79 11.03
N LYS A 44 7.80 11.18 11.86
CA LYS A 44 8.05 11.78 13.18
C LYS A 44 8.68 10.78 14.14
N ASP A 45 8.22 9.52 14.14
CA ASP A 45 8.76 8.46 15.00
C ASP A 45 10.20 8.08 14.64
N GLN A 46 10.55 8.07 13.34
CA GLN A 46 11.91 7.84 12.83
C GLN A 46 12.85 9.03 13.09
N GLY A 47 12.36 10.27 12.96
CA GLY A 47 13.17 11.48 13.15
C GLY A 47 13.67 11.69 14.58
N ALA A 48 13.04 11.04 15.57
CA ALA A 48 13.48 11.07 16.96
C ALA A 48 14.67 10.13 17.26
N GLN A 49 15.02 9.23 16.34
CA GLN A 49 15.98 8.14 16.58
C GLN A 49 17.03 8.09 15.45
N GLY A 50 18.12 8.86 15.57
CA GLY A 50 19.40 8.44 14.96
C GLY A 50 20.00 9.28 13.81
N ALA A 51 19.75 10.58 13.73
CA ALA A 51 20.34 11.45 12.69
C ALA A 51 21.51 12.33 13.18
N ASP A 52 22.54 11.76 13.82
CA ASP A 52 23.76 12.52 14.15
C ASP A 52 24.76 12.62 12.97
N SER A 53 24.52 11.93 11.85
CA SER A 53 25.18 12.27 10.59
C SER A 53 24.41 11.80 9.35
N ALA A 54 24.21 12.72 8.41
CA ALA A 54 23.57 12.42 7.12
C ALA A 54 24.33 11.34 6.31
N ALA A 55 25.66 11.23 6.51
CA ALA A 55 26.47 10.21 5.87
C ALA A 55 26.17 8.80 6.41
N GLY A 56 26.09 8.62 7.74
CA GLY A 56 25.76 7.34 8.36
C GLY A 56 24.36 6.85 8.01
N ALA A 57 23.39 7.77 7.95
CA ALA A 57 22.04 7.48 7.47
C ALA A 57 22.03 7.01 6.01
N ALA A 58 22.81 7.65 5.13
CA ALA A 58 22.90 7.24 3.72
C ALA A 58 23.50 5.84 3.53
N PHE A 59 24.53 5.48 4.31
CA PHE A 59 25.12 4.14 4.26
C PHE A 59 24.17 3.06 4.81
N ALA A 60 23.54 3.30 5.96
CA ALA A 60 22.57 2.37 6.56
C ALA A 60 21.34 2.17 5.66
N PHE A 61 20.87 3.25 5.02
CA PHE A 61 19.76 3.19 4.08
C PHE A 61 20.15 2.45 2.79
N GLY A 62 21.39 2.62 2.31
CA GLY A 62 21.91 1.88 1.15
C GLY A 62 21.96 0.38 1.38
N ASP A 63 22.36 -0.06 2.57
CA ASP A 63 22.44 -1.49 2.93
C ASP A 63 21.05 -2.11 3.09
N LEU A 64 20.13 -1.42 3.78
CA LEU A 64 18.73 -1.83 3.88
C LEU A 64 18.05 -1.92 2.50
N LEU A 65 18.26 -0.91 1.64
CA LEU A 65 17.73 -0.93 0.28
C LEU A 65 18.24 -2.12 -0.52
N LYS A 66 19.50 -2.52 -0.30
CA LYS A 66 20.12 -3.64 -1.00
C LYS A 66 19.54 -4.98 -0.52
N ASP A 67 19.38 -5.15 0.79
CA ASP A 67 18.76 -6.34 1.39
C ASP A 67 17.28 -6.49 0.95
N VAL A 68 16.51 -5.40 1.05
CA VAL A 68 15.12 -5.36 0.56
C VAL A 68 15.07 -5.61 -0.94
N ASN A 69 15.99 -5.07 -1.74
CA ASN A 69 16.05 -5.32 -3.18
C ASN A 69 16.27 -6.79 -3.51
N ASP A 70 17.04 -7.50 -2.69
CA ASP A 70 17.36 -8.92 -2.91
C ASP A 70 16.15 -9.83 -2.56
N HIS A 71 15.22 -9.35 -1.72
CA HIS A 71 13.99 -10.06 -1.34
C HIS A 71 12.69 -9.55 -2.01
N ILE A 72 12.68 -8.34 -2.58
CA ILE A 72 11.51 -7.71 -3.21
C ILE A 72 11.62 -7.72 -4.74
N ALA A 73 10.48 -7.99 -5.40
CA ALA A 73 10.35 -8.00 -6.85
C ALA A 73 11.30 -9.02 -7.53
N THR A 74 11.42 -10.20 -6.93
CA THR A 74 12.17 -11.37 -7.44
C THR A 74 11.49 -12.06 -8.63
N GLY A 75 10.28 -11.62 -9.00
CA GLY A 75 9.55 -12.12 -10.17
C GLY A 75 8.59 -13.29 -9.89
N GLY A 76 8.31 -13.61 -8.62
CA GLY A 76 7.29 -14.59 -8.23
C GLY A 76 5.87 -14.19 -8.69
N GLN A 77 4.93 -15.14 -8.69
CA GLN A 77 3.54 -14.88 -9.11
C GLN A 77 2.86 -13.79 -8.25
N ASP A 78 3.24 -13.69 -6.99
CA ASP A 78 2.74 -12.66 -6.06
C ASP A 78 3.18 -11.24 -6.45
N CYS A 79 4.32 -11.11 -7.14
CA CYS A 79 4.83 -9.81 -7.60
C CYS A 79 3.94 -9.17 -8.68
N LYS A 80 3.09 -9.93 -9.37
CA LYS A 80 2.17 -9.39 -10.39
C LYS A 80 1.05 -8.55 -9.77
N TYR A 81 0.69 -8.81 -8.51
CA TYR A 81 -0.42 -8.17 -7.82
C TYR A 81 0.03 -7.20 -6.71
N CYS A 82 1.33 -7.17 -6.37
CA CYS A 82 1.88 -6.24 -5.39
C CYS A 82 2.14 -4.85 -6.00
N PRO A 83 1.51 -3.75 -5.50
CA PRO A 83 1.69 -2.39 -6.05
C PRO A 83 3.13 -1.88 -5.98
N VAL A 84 3.84 -2.24 -4.90
CA VAL A 84 5.24 -1.89 -4.70
C VAL A 84 6.12 -2.58 -5.75
N CYS A 85 5.87 -3.87 -6.02
CA CYS A 85 6.61 -4.61 -7.05
C CYS A 85 6.36 -4.02 -8.44
N GLN A 86 5.13 -3.64 -8.78
CA GLN A 86 4.81 -3.00 -10.05
C GLN A 86 5.56 -1.67 -10.24
N LEU A 87 5.61 -0.84 -9.20
CA LEU A 87 6.37 0.41 -9.23
C LEU A 87 7.86 0.16 -9.43
N ILE A 88 8.45 -0.77 -8.69
CA ILE A 88 9.88 -1.12 -8.80
C ILE A 88 10.20 -1.63 -10.20
N SER A 89 9.37 -2.53 -10.75
CA SER A 89 9.54 -3.03 -12.11
C SER A 89 9.48 -1.91 -13.14
N ALA A 90 8.56 -0.95 -12.99
CA ALA A 90 8.47 0.21 -13.87
C ALA A 90 9.74 1.07 -13.81
N VAL A 91 10.23 1.39 -12.61
CA VAL A 91 11.47 2.16 -12.43
C VAL A 91 12.68 1.39 -13.00
N ARG A 92 12.78 0.09 -12.75
CA ARG A 92 13.89 -0.75 -13.26
C ARG A 92 13.92 -0.78 -14.79
N ALA A 93 12.76 -0.80 -15.45
CA ALA A 93 12.62 -0.80 -16.91
C ALA A 93 13.04 0.51 -17.59
N THR A 94 13.20 1.61 -16.84
CA THR A 94 13.68 2.88 -17.40
C THR A 94 15.19 2.84 -17.72
N SER A 95 15.61 3.59 -18.74
CA SER A 95 17.04 3.71 -19.10
C SER A 95 17.83 4.48 -18.04
N PRO A 96 19.16 4.27 -17.94
CA PRO A 96 20.02 5.00 -16.98
C PRO A 96 19.94 6.52 -17.13
N GLU A 97 19.80 7.02 -18.36
CA GLU A 97 19.66 8.44 -18.66
C GLU A 97 18.33 8.99 -18.14
N VAL A 98 17.23 8.24 -18.33
CA VAL A 98 15.90 8.60 -17.80
C VAL A 98 15.90 8.60 -16.27
N LYS A 99 16.60 7.65 -15.63
CA LYS A 99 16.75 7.61 -14.17
C LYS A 99 17.45 8.88 -13.65
N ALA A 100 18.51 9.34 -14.32
CA ALA A 100 19.21 10.56 -13.93
C ALA A 100 18.33 11.82 -14.04
N HIS A 101 17.46 11.91 -15.06
CA HIS A 101 16.50 13.01 -15.16
C HIS A 101 15.38 12.89 -14.11
N LEU A 102 14.94 11.66 -13.82
CA LEU A 102 13.92 11.39 -12.81
C LEU A 102 14.39 11.77 -11.41
N THR A 103 15.65 11.51 -11.04
CA THR A 103 16.17 11.89 -9.72
C THR A 103 16.19 13.41 -9.53
N VAL A 104 16.58 14.16 -10.56
CA VAL A 104 16.52 15.64 -10.53
C VAL A 104 15.07 16.12 -10.37
N ALA A 105 14.14 15.58 -11.16
CA ALA A 105 12.73 15.92 -11.05
C ALA A 105 12.15 15.56 -9.66
N ALA A 106 12.49 14.38 -9.15
CA ALA A 106 12.06 13.91 -7.84
C ALA A 106 12.55 14.84 -6.72
N SER A 107 13.80 15.32 -6.79
CA SER A 107 14.32 16.27 -5.80
C SER A 107 13.55 17.60 -5.80
N SER A 108 13.13 18.07 -6.97
CA SER A 108 12.34 19.30 -7.12
C SER A 108 10.92 19.11 -6.59
N LEU A 109 10.31 17.95 -6.87
CA LEU A 109 9.01 17.57 -6.34
C LEU A 109 9.03 17.46 -4.81
N MET A 110 10.07 16.85 -4.22
CA MET A 110 10.22 16.71 -2.77
C MET A 110 10.35 18.07 -2.08
N HIS A 111 11.11 19.00 -2.65
CA HIS A 111 11.20 20.37 -2.11
C HIS A 111 9.84 21.08 -2.17
N ALA A 112 9.11 20.95 -3.27
CA ALA A 112 7.76 21.52 -3.38
C ALA A 112 6.79 20.88 -2.38
N ALA A 113 6.82 19.55 -2.24
CA ALA A 113 5.99 18.81 -1.29
C ALA A 113 6.30 19.21 0.16
N ALA A 114 7.58 19.40 0.52
CA ALA A 114 7.96 19.88 1.84
C ALA A 114 7.39 21.28 2.12
N GLY A 115 7.39 22.18 1.14
CA GLY A 115 6.74 23.49 1.25
C GLY A 115 5.22 23.40 1.46
N VAL A 116 4.53 22.47 0.79
CA VAL A 116 3.09 22.24 0.95
C VAL A 116 2.76 21.57 2.28
N LEU A 117 3.59 20.64 2.77
CA LEU A 117 3.38 19.97 4.06
C LEU A 117 3.66 20.90 5.24
N ALA A 118 4.60 21.84 5.10
CA ALA A 118 4.90 22.84 6.12
C ALA A 118 3.74 23.80 6.44
N THR A 119 2.74 23.92 5.55
CA THR A 119 1.57 24.78 5.74
C THR A 119 0.34 24.04 6.32
N GLN A 120 0.44 22.72 6.55
CA GLN A 120 -0.68 21.92 7.07
C GLN A 120 -0.69 21.99 8.61
N VAL A 121 -1.71 22.65 9.16
CA VAL A 121 -2.02 22.58 10.60
C VAL A 121 -2.68 21.22 10.87
N PRO A 122 -2.17 20.39 11.80
CA PRO A 122 -2.80 19.10 12.09
C PRO A 122 -4.18 19.31 12.71
N ASP A 123 -5.21 18.65 12.18
CA ASP A 123 -6.50 18.48 12.84
C ASP A 123 -6.46 17.14 13.59
N ASP A 124 -6.30 17.21 14.91
CA ASP A 124 -6.21 16.05 15.80
C ASP A 124 -7.57 15.33 15.90
N LYS A 125 -7.87 14.45 14.95
CA LYS A 125 -8.95 13.46 15.09
C LYS A 125 -8.41 12.06 14.85
N LYS A 126 -7.98 11.48 15.99
CA LYS A 126 -7.76 10.05 16.28
C LYS A 126 -8.11 9.11 15.12
N ALA A 127 -7.10 8.75 14.32
CA ALA A 127 -7.14 7.54 13.52
C ALA A 127 -7.16 6.36 14.49
N GLY A 128 -8.15 5.48 14.34
CA GLY A 128 -8.30 4.28 15.16
C GLY A 128 -7.05 3.39 15.05
N PRO A 129 -6.54 2.83 16.15
CA PRO A 129 -5.46 1.84 16.12
C PRO A 129 -5.86 0.67 15.21
N VAL A 130 -4.95 0.21 14.35
CA VAL A 130 -5.12 -1.05 13.60
C VAL A 130 -5.32 -2.17 14.63
N GLU A 131 -6.40 -2.94 14.49
CA GLU A 131 -6.65 -4.09 15.35
C GLU A 131 -5.53 -5.11 15.20
N LYS A 132 -4.82 -5.36 16.30
CA LYS A 132 -3.84 -6.43 16.37
C LYS A 132 -4.59 -7.74 16.56
N ILE A 133 -4.77 -8.46 15.47
CA ILE A 133 -5.18 -9.86 15.49
C ILE A 133 -3.99 -10.65 16.03
N ASN A 134 -4.16 -11.32 17.18
CA ASN A 134 -3.16 -12.28 17.65
C ASN A 134 -3.18 -13.48 16.70
N LEU A 135 -2.06 -13.71 16.03
CA LEU A 135 -1.84 -14.86 15.14
C LEU A 135 -1.28 -16.07 15.91
N ASP A 136 -1.10 -15.94 17.21
CA ASP A 136 -0.46 -16.94 18.09
C ASP A 136 -1.47 -17.83 18.83
N ASP A 137 -2.77 -17.74 18.50
CA ASP A 137 -3.73 -18.75 18.92
C ASP A 137 -3.54 -20.00 18.02
N ASP A 138 -2.48 -20.75 18.31
CA ASP A 138 -2.33 -22.17 17.97
C ASP A 138 -3.47 -22.94 18.67
N GLU A 139 -4.68 -22.80 18.13
CA GLU A 139 -5.76 -23.74 18.36
C GLU A 139 -5.27 -25.08 17.80
N GLY A 140 -4.92 -25.97 18.74
CA GLY A 140 -4.35 -27.27 18.47
C GLY A 140 -5.13 -28.01 17.39
N TRP A 141 -4.49 -28.14 16.23
CA TRP A 141 -4.93 -29.01 15.17
C TRP A 141 -4.98 -30.44 15.71
N ASP A 142 -6.19 -30.96 15.77
CA ASP A 142 -6.61 -32.28 16.21
C ASP A 142 -5.69 -33.40 15.64
N GLU A 143 -4.87 -34.01 16.49
CA GLU A 143 -4.25 -35.31 16.23
C GLU A 143 -4.99 -36.41 16.98
N SER A 144 -5.90 -37.05 16.22
CA SER A 144 -6.41 -38.45 16.25
C SER A 144 -6.05 -39.36 17.43
#